data_AF-A0A3A8JLQ4-F1
#
_entry.id   AF-A0A3A8JLQ4-F1
#
_cell.length_a   1.000
_cell.length_b   1.000
_cell.length_c   1.000
_cell.angle_alpha   90.00
_cell.angle_beta   90.00
_cell.angle_gamma   90.00
#
_symmetry.space_group_name_H-M   'P 1'
#
loop_
_entity.id
_entity.type
_entity.pdbx_description
1 polymer ?
#
loop_
_entity_poly.entity_id
_entity_poly.type
_entity_poly.pdbx_seq_one_letter_code
_entity_poly.pdbx_strand_id
1 'polypeptide(L)'
;MPTIVAAKAGTCTAAGCGGRILKGEFVEYSAATGTRHLECASAEQGRRPNLKAGKCRCGAQVAPREGTLVLKETTRAGRFRKEWLVLCVQCTIG
;
A
#
# COMPACT_ATOMS: atom_id res chain seq x y z
N MET A 1 -15.51 9.21 -9.33
CA MET A 1 -14.18 9.78 -9.70
C MET A 1 -14.00 9.58 -11.20
N PRO A 2 -13.08 10.26 -11.92
CA PRO A 2 -12.93 9.99 -13.35
C PRO A 2 -12.38 8.57 -13.56
N THR A 3 -12.95 7.88 -14.54
CA THR A 3 -12.35 6.65 -15.11
C THR A 3 -11.27 7.06 -16.10
N ILE A 4 -10.07 6.51 -15.95
CA ILE A 4 -8.92 6.75 -16.82
C ILE A 4 -8.30 5.43 -17.25
N VAL A 5 -7.42 5.47 -18.25
CA VAL A 5 -6.59 4.33 -18.65
C VAL A 5 -5.23 4.44 -17.96
N ALA A 6 -4.79 3.38 -17.29
CA ALA A 6 -3.52 3.34 -16.58
C ALA A 6 -2.34 3.43 -17.56
N ALA A 7 -1.62 4.56 -17.55
CA ALA A 7 -0.44 4.77 -18.39
C ALA A 7 0.75 3.86 -18.03
N LYS A 8 0.80 3.38 -16.78
CA LYS A 8 1.84 2.50 -16.25
C LYS A 8 1.24 1.46 -15.30
N ALA A 9 1.94 0.35 -15.12
CA ALA A 9 1.58 -0.63 -14.10
C ALA A 9 1.66 -0.01 -12.69
N GLY A 10 0.73 -0.41 -11.82
CA GLY A 10 0.56 0.15 -10.49
C GLY A 10 -0.01 -0.88 -9.52
N THR A 11 -0.55 -0.37 -8.42
CA THR A 11 -1.16 -1.20 -7.37
C THR A 11 -2.46 -0.56 -6.94
N CYS A 12 -3.52 -1.36 -6.89
CA CYS A 12 -4.82 -0.92 -6.42
C CYS A 12 -4.72 -0.54 -4.94
N THR A 13 -5.21 0.65 -4.61
CA THR A 13 -5.15 1.22 -3.25
C THR A 13 -6.41 0.95 -2.44
N ALA A 14 -7.36 0.18 -2.96
CA ALA A 14 -8.54 -0.22 -2.20
C ALA A 14 -8.19 -1.20 -1.07
N ALA A 15 -8.89 -1.07 0.05
CA ALA A 15 -8.80 -1.98 1.18
C ALA A 15 -9.12 -3.42 0.74
N GLY A 16 -8.28 -4.38 1.14
CA GLY A 16 -8.44 -5.79 0.79
C GLY A 16 -8.00 -6.18 -0.63
N CYS A 17 -7.78 -5.24 -1.54
CA CYS A 17 -7.33 -5.57 -2.89
C CYS A 17 -5.80 -5.65 -2.97
N GLY A 18 -5.10 -4.50 -2.91
CA GLY A 18 -3.64 -4.46 -3.11
C GLY A 18 -3.17 -5.08 -4.44
N GLY A 19 -4.09 -5.38 -5.36
CA GLY A 19 -3.87 -6.10 -6.60
C GLY A 19 -3.01 -5.32 -7.57
N ARG A 20 -2.41 -6.02 -8.54
CA ARG A 20 -1.65 -5.36 -9.60
C ARG A 20 -2.63 -4.66 -10.55
N ILE A 21 -2.33 -3.42 -10.90
CA ILE A 21 -2.95 -2.71 -12.02
C ILE A 21 -1.97 -2.78 -13.19
N LEU A 22 -2.44 -3.18 -14.36
CA LEU A 22 -1.65 -3.30 -15.58
C LEU A 22 -1.67 -1.99 -16.38
N LYS A 23 -0.67 -1.80 -17.23
CA LYS A 23 -0.71 -0.72 -18.22
C LYS A 23 -1.86 -1.00 -19.21
N GLY A 24 -2.65 0.02 -19.52
CA GLY A 24 -3.81 -0.09 -20.41
C GLY A 24 -5.10 -0.49 -19.70
N GLU A 25 -5.06 -0.80 -18.42
CA GLU A 25 -6.25 -1.15 -17.63
C GLU A 25 -7.09 0.09 -17.32
N PHE A 26 -8.42 -0.03 -17.38
CA PHE A 26 -9.34 1.03 -16.94
C PHE A 26 -9.42 1.06 -15.42
N VAL A 27 -9.28 2.25 -14.86
CA VAL A 27 -9.15 2.46 -13.41
C VAL A 27 -9.84 3.75 -12.99
N GLU A 28 -10.25 3.82 -11.73
CA GLU A 28 -10.57 5.10 -11.10
C GLU A 28 -9.33 5.71 -10.44
N TYR A 29 -9.23 7.04 -10.48
CA TYR A 29 -8.14 7.77 -9.83
C TYR A 29 -8.62 9.02 -9.08
N SER A 30 -8.08 9.24 -7.89
CA SER A 30 -7.97 10.58 -7.28
C SER A 30 -6.61 10.78 -6.63
N ALA A 31 -6.29 12.04 -6.38
CA ALA A 31 -5.15 12.43 -5.57
C ALA A 31 -5.26 11.95 -4.11
N ALA A 32 -6.46 11.85 -3.54
CA ALA A 32 -6.66 11.48 -2.13
C ALA A 32 -6.45 9.98 -1.89
N THR A 33 -7.07 9.15 -2.74
CA THR A 33 -7.12 7.70 -2.53
C THR A 33 -6.18 6.92 -3.44
N GLY A 34 -5.67 7.51 -4.51
CA GLY A 34 -4.82 6.86 -5.51
C GLY A 34 -5.61 6.12 -6.58
N THR A 35 -4.97 5.14 -7.22
CA THR A 35 -5.53 4.36 -8.34
C THR A 35 -6.24 3.10 -7.85
N ARG A 36 -7.42 2.82 -8.39
CA ARG A 36 -8.24 1.65 -8.05
C ARG A 36 -8.78 0.95 -9.28
N HIS A 37 -8.94 -0.37 -9.20
CA HIS A 37 -9.80 -1.10 -10.14
C HIS A 37 -11.21 -0.52 -10.13
N LEU A 38 -11.93 -0.64 -11.26
CA LEU A 38 -13.31 -0.15 -11.34
C LEU A 38 -14.22 -0.83 -10.30
N GLU A 39 -14.07 -2.14 -10.11
CA GLU A 39 -14.80 -2.91 -9.07
C GLU A 39 -14.43 -2.50 -7.63
N CYS A 40 -13.29 -1.84 -7.45
CA CYS A 40 -12.78 -1.39 -6.16
C CYS A 40 -13.10 0.08 -5.87
N ALA A 41 -13.79 0.79 -6.78
CA ALA A 41 -14.01 2.23 -6.71
C ALA A 41 -14.61 2.69 -5.37
N SER A 42 -15.64 1.97 -4.89
CA SER A 42 -16.38 2.29 -3.66
C SER A 42 -15.74 1.80 -2.37
N ALA A 43 -14.64 1.03 -2.43
CA ALA A 43 -14.00 0.50 -1.25
C ALA A 43 -13.29 1.60 -0.44
N GLU A 44 -13.07 1.37 0.85
CA GLU A 44 -12.23 2.26 1.65
C GLU A 44 -10.77 2.26 1.17
N GLN A 45 -9.99 3.27 1.58
CA GLN A 45 -8.56 3.27 1.29
C GLN A 45 -7.85 2.19 2.10
N GLY A 46 -7.18 1.30 1.39
CA GLY A 46 -6.40 0.23 1.97
C GLY A 46 -5.04 0.71 2.47
N ARG A 47 -4.43 -0.11 3.32
CA ARG A 47 -3.03 0.07 3.69
C ARG A 47 -2.13 -0.24 2.49
N ARG A 48 -0.99 0.43 2.41
CA ARG A 48 -0.02 0.19 1.34
C ARG A 48 0.55 -1.23 1.46
N PRO A 49 0.43 -2.08 0.44
CA PRO A 49 1.01 -3.42 0.49
C PRO A 49 2.53 -3.34 0.42
N ASN A 50 3.19 -4.28 1.07
CA ASN A 50 4.63 -4.44 0.99
C ASN A 50 5.01 -5.08 -0.36
N LEU A 51 5.68 -4.37 -1.27
CA LEU A 51 5.99 -4.92 -2.61
C LEU A 51 7.24 -5.81 -2.66
N LYS A 52 8.02 -5.88 -1.58
CA LYS A 52 9.25 -6.68 -1.48
C LYS A 52 9.21 -7.53 -0.22
N ALA A 53 9.98 -8.61 -0.12
CA ALA A 53 10.09 -9.31 1.16
C ALA A 53 10.70 -8.35 2.22
N GLY A 54 10.25 -8.46 3.46
CA GLY A 54 10.75 -7.62 4.55
C GLY A 54 10.65 -8.28 5.91
N LYS A 55 11.45 -7.81 6.86
CA LYS A 55 11.47 -8.36 8.22
C LYS A 55 10.58 -7.53 9.14
N CYS A 56 9.66 -8.19 9.83
CA CYS A 56 8.83 -7.56 10.85
C CYS A 56 9.64 -7.24 12.11
N ARG A 57 9.16 -6.30 12.93
CA ARG A 57 9.73 -5.98 14.26
C ARG A 57 9.84 -7.20 15.18
N CYS A 58 8.94 -8.19 15.05
CA CYS A 58 9.00 -9.44 15.81
C CYS A 58 10.02 -10.45 15.27
N GLY A 59 10.71 -10.12 14.18
CA GLY A 59 11.70 -10.98 13.53
C GLY A 59 11.16 -11.85 12.39
N ALA A 60 9.84 -11.97 12.23
CA ALA A 60 9.23 -12.74 11.15
C ALA A 60 9.61 -12.21 9.75
N GLN A 61 9.89 -13.10 8.81
CA GLN A 61 9.93 -12.76 7.39
C GLN A 61 8.50 -12.58 6.87
N VAL A 62 8.27 -11.49 6.14
CA VAL A 62 6.99 -11.15 5.54
C VAL A 62 7.20 -11.15 4.02
N ALA A 63 6.47 -12.02 3.33
CA ALA A 63 6.57 -12.12 1.88
C ALA A 63 6.06 -10.83 1.20
N PRO A 64 6.43 -10.60 -0.07
CA PRO A 64 5.77 -9.57 -0.86
C PRO A 64 4.25 -9.75 -0.82
N ARG A 65 3.54 -8.64 -0.67
CA ARG A 65 2.07 -8.50 -0.59
C ARG A 65 1.44 -9.05 0.69
N GLU A 66 2.24 -9.59 1.61
CA GLU A 66 1.77 -9.96 2.94
C GLU A 66 2.02 -8.85 3.96
N GLY A 67 1.27 -8.94 5.07
CA GLY A 67 1.39 -7.98 6.16
C GLY A 67 0.97 -6.57 5.76
N THR A 68 1.61 -5.56 6.34
CA THR A 68 1.26 -4.15 6.16
C THR A 68 2.49 -3.27 6.24
N LEU A 69 2.56 -2.23 5.40
CA LEU A 69 3.51 -1.15 5.57
C LEU A 69 2.93 -0.05 6.46
N VAL A 70 3.69 0.34 7.49
CA VAL A 70 3.38 1.49 8.35
C VAL A 70 4.49 2.52 8.20
N LEU A 71 4.11 3.78 8.00
CA LEU A 71 5.06 4.88 7.99
C LEU A 71 5.44 5.20 9.44
N LYS A 72 6.71 5.05 9.77
CA LYS A 72 7.27 5.52 11.02
C LYS A 72 8.06 6.78 10.77
N GLU A 73 7.67 7.84 11.46
CA GLU A 73 8.33 9.12 11.43
C GLU A 73 9.07 9.30 12.75
N THR A 74 10.35 9.65 12.68
CA THR A 74 11.18 9.87 13.87
C THR A 74 11.90 11.19 13.76
N THR A 75 11.88 11.98 14.82
CA THR A 75 12.63 13.23 14.95
C THR A 75 13.65 13.08 16.05
N ARG A 76 14.93 13.24 15.75
CA ARG A 76 16.02 13.21 16.75
C ARG A 76 17.06 14.29 16.43
N ALA A 77 17.35 15.15 17.41
CA ALA A 77 18.32 16.24 17.29
C ALA A 77 18.14 17.09 16.02
N GLY A 78 16.88 17.51 15.75
CA GLY A 78 16.53 18.30 14.56
C GLY A 78 16.52 17.53 13.23
N ARG A 79 16.89 16.25 13.21
CA ARG A 79 16.80 15.40 12.01
C ARG A 79 15.49 14.64 12.00
N PHE A 80 14.79 14.74 10.89
CA PHE A 80 13.55 14.02 10.64
C PHE A 80 13.80 12.86 9.67
N ARG A 81 13.35 11.66 10.05
CA ARG A 81 13.49 10.44 9.25
C ARG A 81 12.12 9.79 9.07
N LYS A 82 11.79 9.51 7.81
CA LYS A 82 10.65 8.65 7.43
C LYS A 82 11.17 7.26 7.06
N GLU A 83 10.63 6.23 7.68
CA GLU A 83 10.92 4.83 7.35
C GLU A 83 9.61 4.05 7.19
N TRP A 84 9.53 3.19 6.17
CA TRP A 84 8.42 2.25 6.03
C TRP A 84 8.77 0.97 6.79
N LEU A 85 7.99 0.66 7.82
CA LEU A 85 8.10 -0.59 8.57
C LEU A 85 7.16 -1.63 8.01
N VAL A 86 7.64 -2.86 7.86
CA VAL A 86 6.82 -4.01 7.53
C VAL A 86 6.30 -4.63 8.83
N LEU A 87 4.98 -4.79 8.96
CA LEU A 87 4.34 -5.49 10.06
C LEU A 87 3.70 -6.78 9.54
N CYS A 88 3.97 -7.91 10.19
CA CYS A 88 3.24 -9.15 9.93
C CYS A 88 1.81 -9.04 10.48
N VAL A 89 0.91 -9.93 10.04
CA VAL A 89 -0.50 -9.94 10.47
C VAL A 89 -0.63 -9.88 11.99
N GLN A 90 0.16 -10.66 12.73
CA GLN A 90 0.15 -10.68 14.20
C GLN A 90 0.52 -9.32 14.81
N CYS A 91 1.54 -8.66 14.28
CA CYS A 91 1.98 -7.33 14.74
C CYS A 91 1.14 -6.17 14.19
N THR A 92 0.15 -6.45 13.34
CA THR A 92 -0.72 -5.43 12.74
C THR A 92 -2.00 -5.23 13.57
N ILE A 93 -2.38 -6.25 14.34
CA ILE A 93 -3.59 -6.31 15.17
C ILE A 93 -3.29 -6.00 16.65
N GLY A 94 -2.03 -6.15 17.08
CA GLY A 94 -1.57 -5.90 18.45
C GLY A 94 -0.90 -4.56 18.70
#